data_AF-A0A1Y2TAX8-F1
#
_entry.id   AF-A0A1Y2TAX8-F1
#
_cell.length_a   1.000
_cell.length_b   1.000
_cell.length_c   1.000
_cell.angle_alpha   90.00
_cell.angle_beta   90.00
_cell.angle_gamma   90.00
#
_symmetry.space_group_name_H-M   'P 1'
#
loop_
_entity.id
_entity.type
_entity.pdbx_description
1 polymer ?
#
loop_
_entity_poly.entity_id
_entity_poly.type
_entity_poly.pdbx_seq_one_letter_code
_entity_poly.pdbx_strand_id
1 'polypeptide(L)'
;MVSSSPHPEPSPRGFTTTNIDARALFEALTGQKMPDRRSMSPQTMAEDYEYVGSSDDDRPLLGQEPSPDEPPKDVNVGCINPYALVEAMVGHKLDRHSLHTARIISDFLQTDYEELFDMKHNSILYAGLKLSEENRQAEELSEKEIQILEERDLVTPDLSRVKTINDLEKIGLKGIGDIRVKMARMQNGKLRLIVDGKSLGKTVSNHDVTETINELVLPFRHGKDSREWTPPNSSWRDINEALLRSIPRRFMMDGPQFPFGSANGFREQYQHRFDDPTQGASSNNWLIAAIFSVFWANPAVINRSTRMITGPMDRNRRTLSVKFHDKGGRNNAETDTVEVDYQVPVNNSTDMPIYARSSDGYETWPALYEKAFVKWMTHSQDRDHVDMTQAHNGDPIKAMAQINGREPRYYFTDRHSGAELVGLVRNCSVNKRTISPMVAWTHATGGMFRGSNLVANHAYSVLGWVSEGQEENQYIIIRNPWGVTEPRGLTSYPGLLDRVEPEFWPPAALLDRDGVFSVEVQAFKKYFACIGVAK
;
A
#
# COMPACT_ATOMS: atom_id res chain seq x y z
N MET A 1 35.40 -77.14 -31.09
CA MET A 1 35.73 -76.24 -29.95
C MET A 1 36.66 -75.16 -30.46
N VAL A 2 36.16 -73.96 -30.75
CA VAL A 2 36.98 -72.76 -30.92
C VAL A 2 36.16 -71.56 -30.45
N SER A 3 36.73 -70.81 -29.53
CA SER A 3 36.22 -69.55 -28.97
C SER A 3 36.66 -68.35 -29.80
N SER A 4 35.84 -67.31 -29.83
CA SER A 4 36.33 -65.91 -29.74
C SER A 4 35.15 -64.94 -29.59
N SER A 5 35.19 -64.13 -28.54
CA SER A 5 34.22 -63.08 -28.19
C SER A 5 34.28 -61.88 -29.16
N PRO A 6 33.15 -61.20 -29.43
CA PRO A 6 33.16 -59.85 -30.02
C PRO A 6 32.70 -58.75 -29.04
N HIS A 7 33.31 -57.57 -29.19
CA HIS A 7 33.02 -56.32 -28.49
C HIS A 7 31.64 -55.73 -28.88
N PRO A 8 30.94 -55.02 -27.96
CA PRO A 8 29.66 -54.38 -28.27
C PRO A 8 29.78 -52.91 -28.72
N GLU A 9 28.90 -52.54 -29.64
CA GLU A 9 28.69 -51.21 -30.23
C GLU A 9 28.04 -50.18 -29.28
N PRO A 10 28.20 -48.87 -29.53
CA PRO A 10 27.58 -47.79 -28.74
C PRO A 10 26.16 -47.40 -29.23
N SER A 11 25.29 -47.08 -28.27
CA SER A 11 23.89 -46.65 -28.44
C SER A 11 23.71 -45.19 -28.92
N PRO A 12 22.54 -44.80 -29.47
CA PRO A 12 22.36 -43.54 -30.21
C PRO A 12 21.95 -42.32 -29.37
N ARG A 13 22.22 -41.15 -29.96
CA ARG A 13 22.16 -39.77 -29.42
C ARG A 13 20.74 -39.26 -29.11
N GLY A 14 20.66 -38.41 -28.08
CA GLY A 14 19.45 -37.76 -27.57
C GLY A 14 18.97 -36.52 -28.36
N PHE A 15 17.71 -36.16 -28.09
CA PHE A 15 16.96 -35.04 -28.67
C PHE A 15 17.38 -33.67 -28.11
N THR A 16 17.41 -32.67 -28.99
CA THR A 16 17.77 -31.26 -28.74
C THR A 16 16.58 -30.44 -28.21
N THR A 17 16.80 -29.68 -27.13
CA THR A 17 15.89 -28.66 -26.59
C THR A 17 15.95 -27.36 -27.41
N THR A 18 14.81 -26.84 -27.84
CA THR A 18 14.67 -25.54 -28.53
C THR A 18 14.82 -24.38 -27.55
N ASN A 19 15.89 -23.59 -27.69
CA ASN A 19 16.12 -22.36 -26.93
C ASN A 19 15.31 -21.21 -27.56
N ILE A 20 14.40 -20.60 -26.80
CA ILE A 20 13.68 -19.38 -27.21
C ILE A 20 14.61 -18.18 -26.97
N ASP A 21 14.83 -17.37 -28.00
CA ASP A 21 15.66 -16.17 -27.92
C ASP A 21 14.97 -15.10 -27.06
N ALA A 22 15.53 -14.86 -25.88
CA ALA A 22 15.03 -13.89 -24.91
C ALA A 22 14.96 -12.46 -25.47
N ARG A 23 15.79 -12.13 -26.47
CA ARG A 23 15.79 -10.81 -27.10
C ARG A 23 14.60 -10.63 -28.04
N ALA A 24 14.29 -11.67 -28.82
CA ALA A 24 13.09 -11.70 -29.65
C ALA A 24 11.81 -11.68 -28.81
N LEU A 25 11.82 -12.36 -27.66
CA LEU A 25 10.71 -12.33 -26.70
C LEU A 25 10.53 -10.94 -26.07
N PHE A 26 11.63 -10.28 -25.69
CA PHE A 26 11.59 -8.91 -25.16
C PHE A 26 11.05 -7.91 -26.20
N GLU A 27 11.54 -7.96 -27.44
CA GLU A 27 11.07 -7.11 -28.53
C GLU A 27 9.57 -7.34 -28.83
N ALA A 28 9.11 -8.59 -28.77
CA ALA A 28 7.70 -8.95 -28.98
C ALA A 28 6.77 -8.48 -27.84
N LEU A 29 7.25 -8.45 -26.60
CA LEU A 29 6.45 -8.06 -25.43
C LEU A 29 6.43 -6.54 -25.19
N THR A 30 7.47 -5.83 -25.61
CA THR A 30 7.67 -4.41 -25.25
C THR A 30 7.64 -3.46 -26.45
N GLY A 31 7.81 -3.96 -27.68
CA GLY A 31 7.90 -3.15 -28.88
C GLY A 31 9.18 -2.30 -28.99
N GLN A 32 10.16 -2.48 -28.10
CA GLN A 32 11.41 -1.73 -28.05
C GLN A 32 12.62 -2.61 -28.39
N LYS A 33 13.54 -2.11 -29.22
CA LYS A 33 14.81 -2.80 -29.55
C LYS A 33 15.88 -2.52 -28.49
N MET A 34 16.55 -3.56 -28.00
CA MET A 34 17.70 -3.40 -27.10
C MET A 34 18.92 -2.87 -27.86
N PRO A 35 19.70 -1.91 -27.32
CA PRO A 35 20.94 -1.43 -27.94
C PRO A 35 22.03 -2.51 -27.96
N ASP A 36 22.82 -2.54 -29.04
CA ASP A 36 23.78 -3.61 -29.31
C ASP A 36 25.10 -3.45 -28.53
N ARG A 37 25.46 -4.47 -27.76
CA ARG A 37 26.62 -4.51 -26.85
C ARG A 37 27.99 -4.60 -27.56
N ARG A 38 28.07 -4.31 -28.86
CA ARG A 38 29.30 -4.44 -29.69
C ARG A 38 30.02 -3.12 -29.98
N SER A 39 29.60 -2.00 -29.39
CA SER A 39 30.26 -0.70 -29.58
C SER A 39 31.22 -0.26 -28.45
N MET A 40 31.58 -1.14 -27.51
CA MET A 40 32.59 -0.83 -26.50
C MET A 40 33.89 -1.59 -26.75
N SER A 41 34.95 -0.85 -27.10
CA SER A 41 36.31 -1.35 -27.29
C SER A 41 36.94 -1.82 -25.97
N PRO A 42 37.67 -2.95 -25.95
CA PRO A 42 38.35 -3.44 -24.74
C PRO A 42 39.83 -3.02 -24.72
N GLN A 43 40.19 -2.09 -23.83
CA GLN A 43 41.56 -1.73 -23.39
C GLN A 43 41.36 -0.56 -22.40
N THR A 44 41.81 -0.52 -21.15
CA THR A 44 42.94 -1.14 -20.45
C THR A 44 42.59 -1.20 -18.96
N MET A 45 42.89 -2.31 -18.30
CA MET A 45 42.95 -2.40 -16.85
C MET A 45 44.35 -2.03 -16.36
N ALA A 46 44.38 -1.37 -15.21
CA ALA A 46 45.51 -1.03 -14.35
C ALA A 46 46.27 0.27 -14.69
N GLU A 47 46.38 1.08 -13.63
CA GLU A 47 47.28 2.23 -13.42
C GLU A 47 46.93 3.51 -14.20
N ASP A 48 46.25 4.45 -13.54
CA ASP A 48 46.84 5.76 -13.21
C ASP A 48 45.85 6.64 -12.42
N TYR A 49 46.30 7.06 -11.23
CA TYR A 49 45.76 8.21 -10.53
C TYR A 49 46.16 9.45 -11.33
N GLU A 50 45.29 9.97 -12.20
CA GLU A 50 45.43 11.33 -12.69
C GLU A 50 44.08 12.02 -12.94
N TYR A 51 44.00 13.21 -12.37
CA TYR A 51 42.93 14.17 -12.45
C TYR A 51 42.65 14.55 -13.92
N VAL A 52 41.44 14.27 -14.41
CA VAL A 52 40.92 14.85 -15.65
C VAL A 52 39.65 15.62 -15.33
N GLY A 53 39.79 16.93 -15.29
CA GLY A 53 38.70 17.88 -15.09
C GLY A 53 37.95 18.23 -16.38
N SER A 54 36.67 18.51 -16.16
CA SER A 54 35.71 19.35 -16.90
C SER A 54 35.25 18.95 -18.31
N SER A 55 34.00 18.48 -18.38
CA SER A 55 32.89 19.26 -18.96
C SER A 55 31.56 18.56 -18.61
N ASP A 56 30.64 19.32 -18.01
CA ASP A 56 29.29 18.95 -17.52
C ASP A 56 29.22 18.00 -16.32
N ASP A 57 29.45 18.57 -15.14
CA ASP A 57 29.43 17.90 -13.84
C ASP A 57 28.08 18.10 -13.14
N ASP A 58 27.06 17.35 -13.56
CA ASP A 58 25.79 17.16 -12.84
C ASP A 58 25.88 15.98 -11.83
N ARG A 59 27.10 15.64 -11.41
CA ARG A 59 27.32 14.67 -10.33
C ARG A 59 27.35 15.43 -9.01
N PRO A 60 26.40 15.20 -8.08
CA PRO A 60 26.46 15.83 -6.77
C PRO A 60 27.80 15.50 -6.09
N LEU A 61 28.44 16.52 -5.52
CA LEU A 61 29.65 16.36 -4.70
C LEU A 61 29.38 15.30 -3.63
N LEU A 62 30.20 14.25 -3.62
CA LEU A 62 30.13 13.14 -2.66
C LEU A 62 29.95 13.67 -1.22
N GLY A 63 28.76 13.46 -0.66
CA GLY A 63 28.47 13.70 0.76
C GLY A 63 27.61 14.93 1.09
N GLN A 64 27.21 15.76 0.12
CA GLN A 64 26.27 16.86 0.39
C GLN A 64 24.82 16.41 0.18
N GLU A 65 23.97 16.65 1.18
CA GLU A 65 22.53 16.38 1.06
C GLU A 65 21.90 17.37 0.08
N PRO A 66 20.98 16.92 -0.80
CA PRO A 66 20.23 17.84 -1.65
C PRO A 66 19.47 18.85 -0.80
N SER A 67 19.33 20.07 -1.31
CA SER A 67 18.49 21.09 -0.67
C SER A 67 17.03 20.64 -0.71
N PRO A 68 16.27 20.77 0.39
CA PRO A 68 14.84 20.46 0.38
C PRO A 68 14.08 21.44 -0.50
N ASP A 69 13.03 20.92 -1.15
CA ASP A 69 12.06 21.70 -1.89
C ASP A 69 11.13 22.50 -0.95
N GLU A 70 10.52 23.55 -1.51
CA GLU A 70 9.44 24.26 -0.82
C GLU A 70 8.28 23.30 -0.47
N PRO A 71 7.77 23.34 0.77
CA PRO A 71 6.63 22.52 1.16
C PRO A 71 5.42 22.74 0.24
N PRO A 72 4.75 21.65 -0.21
CA PRO A 72 3.51 21.77 -0.95
C PRO A 72 2.41 22.42 -0.10
N LYS A 73 1.50 23.15 -0.74
CA LYS A 73 0.35 23.77 -0.06
C LYS A 73 -0.72 22.75 0.30
N ASP A 74 -1.13 21.96 -0.68
CA ASP A 74 -2.22 20.99 -0.56
C ASP A 74 -1.76 19.62 -1.07
N VAL A 75 -1.75 18.64 -0.16
CA VAL A 75 -1.42 17.24 -0.47
C VAL A 75 -2.60 16.37 -0.06
N ASN A 76 -3.14 15.63 -1.03
CA ASN A 76 -4.33 14.80 -0.88
C ASN A 76 -3.99 13.32 -1.15
N VAL A 77 -2.96 12.81 -0.46
CA VAL A 77 -2.55 11.40 -0.61
C VAL A 77 -3.50 10.54 0.21
N GLY A 78 -4.16 9.59 -0.45
CA GLY A 78 -5.18 8.76 0.19
C GLY A 78 -5.72 7.68 -0.75
N CYS A 79 -5.82 6.47 -0.21
CA CYS A 79 -6.23 5.24 -0.88
C CYS A 79 -6.59 4.22 0.20
N ILE A 80 -7.77 3.65 0.10
CA ILE A 80 -8.36 2.72 1.08
C ILE A 80 -7.74 1.33 0.93
N ASN A 81 -7.49 0.63 2.03
CA ASN A 81 -7.08 -0.78 1.99
C ASN A 81 -8.23 -1.66 1.48
N PRO A 82 -8.14 -2.27 0.27
CA PRO A 82 -9.23 -3.06 -0.30
C PRO A 82 -9.58 -4.28 0.55
N TYR A 83 -8.58 -4.89 1.20
CA TYR A 83 -8.80 -6.05 2.06
C TYR A 83 -9.61 -5.64 3.29
N ALA A 84 -9.18 -4.58 3.99
CA ALA A 84 -9.88 -4.12 5.19
C ALA A 84 -11.29 -3.60 4.87
N LEU A 85 -11.48 -2.91 3.73
CA LEU A 85 -12.78 -2.44 3.28
C LEU A 85 -13.76 -3.62 3.08
N VAL A 86 -13.35 -4.63 2.33
CA VAL A 86 -14.19 -5.81 2.07
C VAL A 86 -14.40 -6.62 3.36
N GLU A 87 -13.38 -6.79 4.19
CA GLU A 87 -13.51 -7.46 5.50
C GLU A 87 -14.54 -6.74 6.40
N ALA A 88 -14.55 -5.41 6.41
CA ALA A 88 -15.51 -4.62 7.18
C ALA A 88 -16.95 -4.75 6.64
N MET A 89 -17.12 -4.78 5.31
CA MET A 89 -18.42 -4.95 4.66
C MET A 89 -18.98 -6.37 4.83
N VAL A 90 -18.14 -7.40 4.68
CA VAL A 90 -18.53 -8.81 4.72
C VAL A 90 -18.62 -9.35 6.15
N GLY A 91 -17.85 -8.79 7.08
CA GLY A 91 -17.73 -9.31 8.44
C GLY A 91 -16.93 -10.61 8.54
N HIS A 92 -16.04 -10.87 7.57
CA HIS A 92 -15.15 -12.03 7.55
C HIS A 92 -13.74 -11.64 7.13
N LYS A 93 -12.72 -12.27 7.72
CA LYS A 93 -11.30 -12.08 7.36
C LYS A 93 -11.01 -12.70 5.99
N LEU A 94 -10.26 -12.01 5.15
CA LEU A 94 -9.83 -12.51 3.86
C LEU A 94 -8.46 -13.19 3.98
N ASP A 95 -8.26 -14.30 3.27
CA ASP A 95 -6.93 -14.88 3.08
C ASP A 95 -6.18 -14.03 2.05
N ARG A 96 -5.23 -13.22 2.51
CA ARG A 96 -4.54 -12.26 1.66
C ARG A 96 -3.55 -12.89 0.68
N HIS A 97 -3.20 -14.17 0.85
CA HIS A 97 -2.30 -14.88 -0.05
C HIS A 97 -3.03 -15.72 -1.10
N SER A 98 -4.34 -15.92 -0.93
CA SER A 98 -5.17 -16.67 -1.88
C SER A 98 -5.41 -15.88 -3.17
N LEU A 99 -5.18 -16.53 -4.31
CA LEU A 99 -5.53 -16.00 -5.63
C LEU A 99 -7.05 -15.77 -5.80
N HIS A 100 -7.88 -16.41 -4.97
CA HIS A 100 -9.32 -16.21 -5.02
C HIS A 100 -9.73 -14.85 -4.44
N THR A 101 -8.95 -14.30 -3.50
CA THR A 101 -9.24 -13.05 -2.81
C THR A 101 -9.29 -11.86 -3.76
N ALA A 102 -8.45 -11.84 -4.80
CA ALA A 102 -8.52 -10.80 -5.83
C ALA A 102 -9.89 -10.75 -6.52
N ARG A 103 -10.53 -11.91 -6.76
CA ARG A 103 -11.87 -11.98 -7.36
C ARG A 103 -12.94 -11.48 -6.39
N ILE A 104 -12.87 -11.91 -5.13
CA ILE A 104 -13.80 -11.44 -4.09
C ILE A 104 -13.74 -9.92 -3.99
N ILE A 105 -12.54 -9.34 -3.95
CA ILE A 105 -12.35 -7.89 -3.89
C ILE A 105 -12.96 -7.22 -5.12
N SER A 106 -12.70 -7.72 -6.33
CA SER A 106 -13.28 -7.16 -7.55
C SER A 106 -14.80 -7.23 -7.59
N ASP A 107 -15.39 -8.32 -7.12
CA ASP A 107 -16.84 -8.51 -7.11
C ASP A 107 -17.52 -7.55 -6.11
N PHE A 108 -16.93 -7.38 -4.91
CA PHE A 108 -17.45 -6.47 -3.89
C PHE A 108 -17.25 -4.99 -4.24
N LEU A 109 -16.10 -4.64 -4.83
CA LEU A 109 -15.75 -3.27 -5.18
C LEU A 109 -16.18 -2.88 -6.61
N GLN A 110 -16.81 -3.82 -7.34
CA GLN A 110 -17.33 -3.64 -8.70
C GLN A 110 -16.32 -3.03 -9.67
N THR A 111 -15.03 -3.32 -9.47
CA THR A 111 -13.91 -2.82 -10.28
C THR A 111 -12.90 -3.94 -10.48
N ASP A 112 -12.41 -4.09 -11.71
CA ASP A 112 -11.39 -5.09 -12.05
C ASP A 112 -10.15 -4.92 -11.17
N TYR A 113 -9.58 -6.01 -10.67
CA TYR A 113 -8.50 -5.95 -9.67
C TYR A 113 -7.28 -5.16 -10.17
N GLU A 114 -6.98 -5.29 -11.45
CA GLU A 114 -5.89 -4.58 -12.12
C GLU A 114 -6.14 -3.06 -12.29
N GLU A 115 -7.39 -2.62 -12.18
CA GLU A 115 -7.83 -1.23 -12.31
C GLU A 115 -8.00 -0.55 -10.94
N LEU A 116 -8.12 -1.33 -9.85
CA LEU A 116 -8.34 -0.82 -8.49
C LEU A 116 -7.28 0.18 -8.01
N PHE A 117 -6.05 0.02 -8.46
CA PHE A 117 -4.87 0.69 -7.93
C PHE A 117 -4.41 1.91 -8.73
N ASP A 118 -5.23 2.41 -9.66
CA ASP A 118 -4.95 3.64 -10.43
C ASP A 118 -6.19 4.54 -10.50
N MET A 119 -6.04 5.80 -10.09
CA MET A 119 -7.16 6.73 -9.92
C MET A 119 -7.90 7.03 -11.22
N LYS A 120 -7.23 6.90 -12.38
CA LYS A 120 -7.85 7.11 -13.71
C LYS A 120 -9.02 6.15 -13.99
N HIS A 121 -9.12 5.06 -13.22
CA HIS A 121 -10.20 4.09 -13.35
C HIS A 121 -11.40 4.38 -12.43
N ASN A 122 -11.38 5.48 -11.67
CA ASN A 122 -12.45 5.87 -10.75
C ASN A 122 -12.76 4.81 -9.68
N SER A 123 -11.73 4.06 -9.30
CA SER A 123 -11.82 3.01 -8.27
C SER A 123 -12.34 3.57 -6.95
N ILE A 124 -13.21 2.80 -6.28
CA ILE A 124 -13.76 3.13 -4.96
C ILE A 124 -12.70 3.32 -3.88
N LEU A 125 -11.48 2.79 -4.09
CA LEU A 125 -10.37 2.99 -3.16
C LEU A 125 -9.96 4.46 -3.02
N TYR A 126 -10.36 5.30 -3.98
CA TYR A 126 -10.14 6.75 -3.99
C TYR A 126 -11.42 7.54 -3.70
N ALA A 127 -12.44 6.92 -3.07
CA ALA A 127 -13.68 7.60 -2.67
C ALA A 127 -13.38 8.96 -2.04
N GLY A 128 -13.99 10.05 -2.52
CA GLY A 128 -13.75 11.40 -2.00
C GLY A 128 -12.59 12.16 -2.68
N LEU A 129 -11.90 11.54 -3.63
CA LEU A 129 -10.83 12.15 -4.42
C LEU A 129 -11.10 12.02 -5.93
N LYS A 130 -10.66 13.01 -6.71
CA LYS A 130 -10.63 12.99 -8.18
C LYS A 130 -9.23 13.22 -8.72
N LEU A 131 -9.00 12.72 -9.92
CA LEU A 131 -7.73 12.89 -10.63
C LEU A 131 -7.66 14.26 -11.32
N SER A 132 -6.62 15.01 -11.03
CA SER A 132 -6.18 16.18 -11.80
C SER A 132 -5.18 15.71 -12.86
N GLU A 133 -5.62 15.59 -14.11
CA GLU A 133 -4.81 15.03 -15.20
C GLU A 133 -3.57 15.88 -15.51
N GLU A 134 -3.67 17.21 -15.38
CA GLU A 134 -2.59 18.15 -15.69
C GLU A 134 -1.33 17.88 -14.84
N ASN A 135 -1.52 17.62 -13.54
CA ASN A 135 -0.42 17.49 -12.58
C ASN A 135 -0.21 16.05 -12.09
N ARG A 136 -1.02 15.08 -12.55
CA ARG A 136 -1.07 13.70 -12.01
C ARG A 136 -1.21 13.68 -10.48
N GLN A 137 -2.03 14.59 -9.96
CA GLN A 137 -2.30 14.80 -8.55
C GLN A 137 -3.76 14.51 -8.21
N ALA A 138 -4.03 14.31 -6.93
CA ALA A 138 -5.37 14.10 -6.42
C ALA A 138 -5.96 15.43 -5.89
N GLU A 139 -7.22 15.66 -6.20
CA GLU A 139 -8.02 16.76 -5.67
C GLU A 139 -9.18 16.20 -4.85
N GLU A 140 -9.57 16.90 -3.80
CA GLU A 140 -10.70 16.51 -2.97
C GLU A 140 -12.02 16.77 -3.70
N LEU A 141 -12.95 15.82 -3.62
CA LEU A 141 -14.32 16.00 -4.06
C LEU A 141 -15.10 16.73 -2.97
N SER A 142 -15.94 17.66 -3.37
CA SER A 142 -16.90 18.27 -2.46
C SER A 142 -18.05 17.32 -2.14
N GLU A 143 -18.72 17.52 -1.00
CA GLU A 143 -19.90 16.73 -0.60
C GLU A 143 -20.99 16.70 -1.70
N LYS A 144 -21.12 17.78 -2.47
CA LYS A 144 -22.12 17.90 -3.54
C LYS A 144 -21.79 17.06 -4.79
N GLU A 145 -20.53 16.70 -4.97
CA GLU A 145 -20.07 15.82 -6.05
C GLU A 145 -20.23 14.34 -5.70
N ILE A 146 -20.47 14.01 -4.42
CA ILE A 146 -20.72 12.64 -3.97
C ILE A 146 -22.19 12.27 -4.21
N GLN A 147 -22.40 11.13 -4.86
CA GLN A 147 -23.72 10.59 -5.15
C GLN A 147 -23.94 9.30 -4.35
N ILE A 148 -25.00 9.28 -3.53
CA ILE A 148 -25.41 8.07 -2.83
C ILE A 148 -26.28 7.20 -3.77
N LEU A 149 -25.79 6.00 -4.06
CA LEU A 149 -26.48 4.97 -4.83
C LEU A 149 -27.46 4.19 -3.95
N GLU A 150 -28.65 3.93 -4.47
CA GLU A 150 -29.61 3.03 -3.83
C GLU A 150 -29.40 1.59 -4.30
N GLU A 151 -29.90 0.60 -3.55
CA GLU A 151 -29.76 -0.83 -3.91
C GLU A 151 -30.27 -1.14 -5.33
N ARG A 152 -31.32 -0.45 -5.77
CA ARG A 152 -31.87 -0.59 -7.14
C ARG A 152 -30.89 -0.18 -8.24
N ASP A 153 -29.96 0.73 -7.94
CA ASP A 153 -28.98 1.22 -8.90
C ASP A 153 -27.89 0.19 -9.20
N LEU A 154 -27.64 -0.75 -8.28
CA LEU A 154 -26.60 -1.77 -8.35
C LEU A 154 -27.09 -3.10 -8.95
N VAL A 155 -28.37 -3.19 -9.32
CA VAL A 155 -28.95 -4.44 -9.83
C VAL A 155 -28.35 -4.77 -11.20
N THR A 156 -27.77 -5.96 -11.31
CA THR A 156 -27.27 -6.46 -12.60
C THR A 156 -28.44 -6.75 -13.53
N PRO A 157 -28.44 -6.21 -14.77
CA PRO A 157 -29.48 -6.52 -15.75
C PRO A 157 -29.54 -8.01 -16.08
N ASP A 158 -30.73 -8.52 -16.38
CA ASP A 158 -30.90 -9.91 -16.83
C ASP A 158 -30.33 -10.10 -18.25
N LEU A 159 -29.17 -10.75 -18.32
CA LEU A 159 -28.49 -11.06 -19.59
C LEU A 159 -28.92 -12.40 -20.20
N SER A 160 -29.81 -13.18 -19.56
CA SER A 160 -30.20 -14.53 -20.03
C SER A 160 -30.86 -14.54 -21.41
N ARG A 161 -31.43 -13.40 -21.82
CA ARG A 161 -32.16 -13.23 -23.09
C ARG A 161 -31.27 -12.78 -24.25
N VAL A 162 -29.99 -12.49 -23.99
CA VAL A 162 -29.03 -12.04 -25.01
C VAL A 162 -28.59 -13.23 -25.85
N LYS A 163 -28.98 -13.26 -27.14
CA LYS A 163 -28.58 -14.31 -28.09
C LYS A 163 -27.62 -13.80 -29.15
N THR A 164 -27.76 -12.52 -29.50
CA THR A 164 -26.95 -11.82 -30.50
C THR A 164 -26.35 -10.57 -29.87
N ILE A 165 -25.25 -10.07 -30.45
CA ILE A 165 -24.62 -8.82 -30.02
C ILE A 165 -25.65 -7.67 -30.05
N ASN A 166 -26.49 -7.61 -31.09
CA ASN A 166 -27.53 -6.59 -31.23
C ASN A 166 -28.59 -6.62 -30.11
N ASP A 167 -28.74 -7.74 -29.38
CA ASP A 167 -29.64 -7.78 -28.23
C ASP A 167 -29.09 -6.97 -27.04
N LEU A 168 -27.79 -6.67 -27.01
CA LEU A 168 -27.19 -5.80 -26.00
C LEU A 168 -27.72 -4.36 -26.10
N GLU A 169 -28.04 -3.86 -27.29
CA GLU A 169 -28.66 -2.54 -27.45
C GLU A 169 -30.05 -2.48 -26.80
N LYS A 170 -30.81 -3.59 -26.87
CA LYS A 170 -32.17 -3.68 -26.32
C LYS A 170 -32.20 -3.66 -24.79
N ILE A 171 -31.13 -4.10 -24.15
CA ILE A 171 -31.00 -4.11 -22.68
C ILE A 171 -30.32 -2.85 -22.13
N GLY A 172 -29.95 -1.89 -23.00
CA GLY A 172 -29.46 -0.57 -22.60
C GLY A 172 -28.02 -0.24 -23.05
N LEU A 173 -27.29 -1.20 -23.61
CA LEU A 173 -25.92 -0.99 -24.09
C LEU A 173 -25.93 -0.36 -25.50
N LYS A 174 -26.24 0.94 -25.57
CA LYS A 174 -26.36 1.69 -26.82
C LYS A 174 -24.99 1.88 -27.49
N GLY A 175 -24.96 1.87 -28.83
CA GLY A 175 -23.77 2.24 -29.61
C GLY A 175 -22.68 1.18 -29.57
N ILE A 176 -23.04 -0.09 -29.74
CA ILE A 176 -22.13 -1.24 -29.58
C ILE A 176 -20.81 -1.10 -30.34
N GLY A 177 -20.85 -0.52 -31.54
CA GLY A 177 -19.67 -0.34 -32.39
C GLY A 177 -18.62 0.60 -31.77
N ASP A 178 -19.04 1.51 -30.90
CA ASP A 178 -18.18 2.54 -30.30
C ASP A 178 -17.73 2.16 -28.88
N ILE A 179 -18.18 1.01 -28.36
CA ILE A 179 -17.87 0.60 -27.00
C ILE A 179 -16.41 0.20 -26.88
N ARG A 180 -15.76 0.78 -25.88
CA ARG A 180 -14.37 0.45 -25.55
C ARG A 180 -14.25 -1.02 -25.14
N VAL A 181 -13.42 -1.76 -25.87
CA VAL A 181 -13.01 -3.11 -25.52
C VAL A 181 -11.88 -3.03 -24.49
N LYS A 182 -12.11 -3.55 -23.28
CA LYS A 182 -11.08 -3.67 -22.23
C LYS A 182 -10.14 -4.84 -22.47
N MET A 183 -10.68 -5.96 -22.96
CA MET A 183 -9.92 -7.17 -23.24
C MET A 183 -10.56 -7.94 -24.40
N ALA A 184 -9.72 -8.45 -25.30
CA ALA A 184 -10.11 -9.41 -26.33
C ALA A 184 -9.15 -10.60 -26.30
N ARG A 185 -9.69 -11.82 -26.18
CA ARG A 185 -8.88 -13.04 -26.17
C ARG A 185 -9.55 -14.18 -26.93
N MET A 186 -8.78 -14.87 -27.76
CA MET A 186 -9.20 -16.14 -28.35
C MET A 186 -8.91 -17.30 -27.39
N GLN A 187 -9.92 -18.12 -27.12
CA GLN A 187 -9.76 -19.34 -26.33
C GLN A 187 -10.64 -20.47 -26.91
N ASN A 188 -10.03 -21.57 -27.33
CA ASN A 188 -10.71 -22.75 -27.90
C ASN A 188 -11.65 -22.38 -29.06
N GLY A 189 -11.21 -21.50 -29.96
CA GLY A 189 -12.01 -21.03 -31.11
C GLY A 189 -13.12 -20.04 -30.74
N LYS A 190 -13.27 -19.66 -29.46
CA LYS A 190 -14.23 -18.66 -28.99
C LYS A 190 -13.54 -17.34 -28.74
N LEU A 191 -14.11 -16.24 -29.24
CA LEU A 191 -13.70 -14.89 -28.89
C LEU A 191 -14.36 -14.50 -27.57
N ARG A 192 -13.54 -14.21 -26.55
CA ARG A 192 -13.99 -13.60 -25.29
C ARG A 192 -13.68 -12.11 -25.34
N LEU A 193 -14.72 -11.29 -25.22
CA LEU A 193 -14.62 -9.84 -25.14
C LEU A 193 -15.06 -9.39 -23.74
N ILE A 194 -14.28 -8.50 -23.14
CA ILE A 194 -14.69 -7.69 -21.99
C ILE A 194 -14.81 -6.27 -22.51
N VAL A 195 -15.99 -5.69 -22.36
CA VAL A 195 -16.34 -4.35 -22.86
C VAL A 195 -16.77 -3.47 -21.70
N ASP A 196 -16.63 -2.15 -21.86
CA ASP A 196 -17.13 -1.21 -20.86
C ASP A 196 -18.67 -1.19 -20.86
N GLY A 197 -19.26 -1.62 -19.74
CA GLY A 197 -20.70 -1.78 -19.54
C GLY A 197 -21.35 -0.68 -18.72
N LYS A 198 -20.67 0.45 -18.45
CA LYS A 198 -21.18 1.53 -17.57
C LYS A 198 -22.59 2.05 -17.90
N SER A 199 -23.05 1.89 -19.14
CA SER A 199 -24.41 2.28 -19.55
C SER A 199 -25.51 1.28 -19.16
N LEU A 200 -25.15 0.06 -18.74
CA LEU A 200 -26.09 -1.00 -18.38
C LEU A 200 -26.51 -0.98 -16.90
N GLY A 201 -25.69 -0.42 -16.02
CA GLY A 201 -25.95 -0.36 -14.59
C GLY A 201 -24.94 0.55 -13.91
N LYS A 202 -25.32 1.13 -12.77
CA LYS A 202 -24.39 1.94 -11.98
C LYS A 202 -23.51 1.01 -11.16
N THR A 203 -22.25 1.36 -11.05
CA THR A 203 -21.29 0.68 -10.20
C THR A 203 -20.77 1.65 -9.15
N VAL A 204 -20.31 1.13 -8.01
CA VAL A 204 -19.59 1.96 -7.04
C VAL A 204 -18.30 2.51 -7.66
N SER A 205 -17.97 3.76 -7.32
CA SER A 205 -16.82 4.50 -7.84
C SER A 205 -16.29 5.48 -6.80
N ASN A 206 -15.26 6.26 -7.14
CA ASN A 206 -14.70 7.29 -6.27
C ASN A 206 -15.68 8.44 -5.92
N HIS A 207 -16.82 8.56 -6.61
CA HIS A 207 -17.84 9.60 -6.36
C HIS A 207 -19.26 9.02 -6.21
N ASP A 208 -19.57 7.91 -6.88
CA ASP A 208 -20.83 7.17 -6.71
C ASP A 208 -20.65 6.06 -5.65
N VAL A 209 -21.20 6.25 -4.46
CA VAL A 209 -20.99 5.30 -3.33
C VAL A 209 -22.31 4.86 -2.75
N THR A 210 -22.35 3.71 -2.07
CA THR A 210 -23.52 3.36 -1.26
C THR A 210 -23.49 4.08 0.08
N GLU A 211 -24.64 4.18 0.76
CA GLU A 211 -24.73 4.73 2.12
C GLU A 211 -23.75 4.00 3.08
N THR A 212 -23.66 2.68 2.98
CA THR A 212 -22.74 1.87 3.80
C THR A 212 -21.28 2.26 3.56
N ILE A 213 -20.88 2.47 2.31
CA ILE A 213 -19.49 2.86 2.01
C ILE A 213 -19.25 4.30 2.47
N ASN A 214 -20.19 5.22 2.23
CA ASN A 214 -20.08 6.61 2.69
C ASN A 214 -19.83 6.70 4.21
N GLU A 215 -20.65 6.00 5.00
CA GLU A 215 -20.53 5.99 6.47
C GLU A 215 -19.26 5.30 6.98
N LEU A 216 -18.65 4.43 6.17
CA LEU A 216 -17.45 3.68 6.53
C LEU A 216 -16.15 4.41 6.17
N VAL A 217 -16.10 5.16 5.06
CA VAL A 217 -14.83 5.69 4.51
C VAL A 217 -14.80 7.17 4.20
N LEU A 218 -15.96 7.85 4.11
CA LEU A 218 -16.04 9.28 3.77
C LEU A 218 -16.35 10.14 4.99
N PRO A 219 -15.89 11.40 5.03
CA PRO A 219 -16.15 12.33 6.14
C PRO A 219 -17.56 12.96 6.08
N PHE A 220 -18.30 12.76 4.99
CA PHE A 220 -19.59 13.40 4.76
C PHE A 220 -20.72 12.67 5.48
N ARG A 221 -21.59 13.43 6.17
CA ARG A 221 -22.73 12.91 6.94
C ARG A 221 -24.01 13.52 6.37
N HIS A 222 -24.58 12.88 5.35
CA HIS A 222 -25.80 13.39 4.71
C HIS A 222 -27.00 13.32 5.68
N GLY A 223 -27.53 14.47 6.09
CA GLY A 223 -28.86 14.59 6.71
C GLY A 223 -29.06 13.95 8.08
N LYS A 224 -27.99 13.54 8.78
CA LYS A 224 -28.05 13.02 10.16
C LYS A 224 -27.57 14.10 11.13
N ASP A 225 -28.51 14.75 11.81
CA ASP A 225 -28.23 15.61 12.96
C ASP A 225 -27.50 14.83 14.06
N SER A 226 -26.32 15.33 14.46
CA SER A 226 -25.64 15.20 15.77
C SER A 226 -25.65 13.86 16.53
N ARG A 227 -25.88 12.72 15.88
CA ARG A 227 -25.72 11.40 16.52
C ARG A 227 -24.25 11.03 16.59
N GLU A 228 -23.87 10.42 17.71
CA GLU A 228 -22.60 9.71 17.87
C GLU A 228 -22.38 8.79 16.65
N TRP A 229 -21.31 9.02 15.91
CA TRP A 229 -21.02 8.24 14.71
C TRP A 229 -20.51 6.85 15.10
N THR A 230 -21.04 5.83 14.43
CA THR A 230 -20.58 4.45 14.54
C THR A 230 -20.59 3.84 13.13
N PRO A 231 -19.47 3.29 12.65
CA PRO A 231 -19.44 2.73 11.31
C PRO A 231 -20.39 1.53 11.18
N PRO A 232 -20.89 1.23 9.96
CA PRO A 232 -21.77 0.10 9.73
C PRO A 232 -21.18 -1.24 10.22
N ASN A 233 -22.04 -2.14 10.68
CA ASN A 233 -21.66 -3.48 11.18
C ASN A 233 -20.62 -3.48 12.32
N SER A 234 -20.52 -2.37 13.07
CA SER A 234 -19.56 -2.22 14.16
C SER A 234 -20.22 -1.80 15.47
N SER A 235 -19.44 -1.84 16.55
CA SER A 235 -19.74 -1.19 17.81
C SER A 235 -18.46 -0.65 18.42
N TRP A 236 -18.57 0.44 19.17
CA TRP A 236 -17.47 0.93 20.00
C TRP A 236 -17.25 -0.03 21.16
N ARG A 237 -16.04 -0.57 21.26
CA ARG A 237 -15.66 -1.53 22.31
C ARG A 237 -14.25 -1.26 22.79
N ASP A 238 -13.98 -1.65 24.04
CA ASP A 238 -12.61 -1.68 24.55
C ASP A 238 -11.78 -2.65 23.71
N ILE A 239 -10.71 -2.12 23.09
CA ILE A 239 -9.86 -2.89 22.19
C ILE A 239 -9.16 -4.08 22.88
N ASN A 240 -8.88 -4.00 24.19
CA ASN A 240 -8.33 -5.14 24.92
C ASN A 240 -9.37 -6.24 25.09
N GLU A 241 -10.64 -5.88 25.32
CA GLU A 241 -11.72 -6.87 25.41
C GLU A 241 -11.93 -7.57 24.06
N ALA A 242 -11.98 -6.80 22.97
CA ALA A 242 -12.09 -7.34 21.61
C ALA A 242 -10.91 -8.27 21.30
N LEU A 243 -9.69 -7.86 21.63
CA LEU A 243 -8.50 -8.68 21.51
C LEU A 243 -8.64 -9.99 22.29
N LEU A 244 -8.96 -9.94 23.59
CA LEU A 244 -9.10 -11.11 24.45
C LEU A 244 -10.16 -12.10 23.94
N ARG A 245 -11.28 -11.60 23.40
CA ARG A 245 -12.34 -12.44 22.78
C ARG A 245 -11.88 -13.11 21.48
N SER A 246 -11.00 -12.44 20.73
CA SER A 246 -10.45 -12.98 19.48
C SER A 246 -9.37 -14.05 19.71
N ILE A 247 -8.66 -14.02 20.85
CA ILE A 247 -7.53 -14.91 21.16
C ILE A 247 -7.90 -16.41 21.03
N PRO A 248 -8.98 -16.94 21.65
CA PRO A 248 -9.34 -18.35 21.50
C PRO A 248 -9.62 -18.75 20.05
N ARG A 249 -10.28 -17.88 19.27
CA ARG A 249 -10.55 -18.14 17.84
C ARG A 249 -9.24 -18.19 17.04
N ARG A 250 -8.29 -17.32 17.34
CA ARG A 250 -6.98 -17.28 16.67
C ARG A 250 -6.08 -18.45 17.07
N PHE A 251 -6.09 -18.87 18.34
CA PHE A 251 -5.39 -20.09 18.75
C PHE A 251 -5.89 -21.35 18.02
N MET A 252 -7.19 -21.43 17.71
CA MET A 252 -7.75 -22.55 16.95
C MET A 252 -7.44 -22.50 15.44
N MET A 253 -7.22 -21.31 14.87
CA MET A 253 -6.99 -21.14 13.42
C MET A 253 -5.51 -21.04 13.03
N ASP A 254 -4.70 -20.36 13.85
CA ASP A 254 -3.33 -19.96 13.52
C ASP A 254 -2.28 -20.51 14.55
N GLY A 255 -2.72 -21.24 15.58
CA GLY A 255 -1.84 -21.73 16.65
C GLY A 255 -1.07 -23.02 16.30
N PRO A 256 0.14 -23.23 16.87
CA PRO A 256 0.79 -24.54 16.77
C PRO A 256 -0.06 -25.59 17.48
N GLN A 257 -0.17 -26.79 16.89
CA GLN A 257 -1.04 -27.87 17.38
C GLN A 257 -0.79 -28.31 18.84
N PHE A 258 0.36 -27.96 19.43
CA PHE A 258 0.65 -28.19 20.85
C PHE A 258 1.67 -27.18 21.41
N PRO A 259 1.28 -26.31 22.35
CA PRO A 259 2.25 -25.64 23.20
C PRO A 259 2.22 -26.18 24.62
N PHE A 260 3.23 -26.99 24.95
CA PHE A 260 3.63 -27.22 26.34
C PHE A 260 4.36 -25.97 26.84
N GLY A 261 3.65 -25.02 27.43
CA GLY A 261 4.25 -23.84 28.06
C GLY A 261 3.26 -22.68 28.24
N SER A 262 3.26 -22.08 29.42
CA SER A 262 2.35 -21.00 29.85
C SER A 262 2.13 -19.90 28.80
N ALA A 263 0.91 -19.35 28.76
CA ALA A 263 0.48 -18.24 27.89
C ALA A 263 1.39 -16.99 27.87
N ASN A 264 2.30 -16.85 28.83
CA ASN A 264 3.31 -15.80 28.87
C ASN A 264 4.42 -16.00 27.81
N GLY A 265 4.81 -17.23 27.48
CA GLY A 265 5.84 -17.50 26.47
C GLY A 265 5.38 -17.24 25.04
N PHE A 266 4.07 -17.40 24.76
CA PHE A 266 3.48 -16.96 23.49
C PHE A 266 3.58 -15.44 23.35
N ARG A 267 3.24 -14.69 24.40
CA ARG A 267 3.17 -13.23 24.35
C ARG A 267 4.52 -12.57 24.05
N GLU A 268 5.60 -13.04 24.67
CA GLU A 268 6.95 -12.50 24.42
C GLU A 268 7.40 -12.69 22.96
N GLN A 269 6.92 -13.71 22.26
CA GLN A 269 7.29 -13.98 20.87
C GLN A 269 6.62 -13.04 19.85
N TYR A 270 5.46 -12.44 20.18
CA TYR A 270 4.71 -11.54 19.30
C TYR A 270 4.85 -10.05 19.67
N GLN A 271 5.23 -9.72 20.92
CA GLN A 271 5.43 -8.32 21.39
C GLN A 271 6.63 -7.57 20.79
N HIS A 272 7.40 -8.20 19.89
CA HIS A 272 8.65 -7.66 19.37
C HIS A 272 8.68 -7.46 17.85
N ARG A 273 7.53 -7.57 17.17
CA ARG A 273 7.48 -7.39 15.72
C ARG A 273 7.50 -5.90 15.34
N PHE A 274 8.21 -5.56 14.26
CA PHE A 274 8.36 -4.18 13.77
C PHE A 274 7.44 -3.84 12.59
N ASP A 275 6.44 -4.67 12.32
CA ASP A 275 5.54 -4.58 11.17
C ASP A 275 4.22 -3.85 11.47
N ASP A 276 4.07 -3.29 12.67
CA ASP A 276 2.96 -2.41 13.05
C ASP A 276 3.26 -0.93 12.76
N PRO A 277 2.27 -0.12 12.34
CA PRO A 277 0.84 -0.41 12.20
C PRO A 277 0.44 -0.89 10.78
N THR A 278 -0.74 -1.53 10.67
CA THR A 278 -1.42 -1.84 9.39
C THR A 278 -2.70 -1.02 9.22
N GLN A 279 -2.95 -0.56 8.00
CA GLN A 279 -4.10 0.28 7.65
C GLN A 279 -5.40 -0.54 7.61
N GLY A 280 -6.48 0.03 8.15
CA GLY A 280 -7.84 -0.53 8.06
C GLY A 280 -8.68 0.08 6.94
N ALA A 281 -10.01 0.07 7.11
CA ALA A 281 -10.99 0.52 6.12
C ALA A 281 -11.13 2.06 6.05
N SER A 282 -10.03 2.79 5.92
CA SER A 282 -9.99 4.25 5.75
C SER A 282 -8.94 4.62 4.68
N SER A 283 -9.02 5.81 4.08
CA SER A 283 -8.08 6.28 3.05
C SER A 283 -6.80 6.91 3.64
N ASN A 284 -6.50 6.67 4.91
CA ASN A 284 -5.47 7.35 5.68
C ASN A 284 -4.07 6.71 5.62
N ASN A 285 -3.71 6.08 4.50
CA ASN A 285 -2.37 5.50 4.30
C ASN A 285 -1.23 6.49 4.59
N TRP A 286 -1.46 7.78 4.35
CA TRP A 286 -0.53 8.86 4.63
C TRP A 286 -0.13 8.92 6.11
N LEU A 287 -1.10 8.72 7.02
CA LEU A 287 -0.88 8.69 8.45
C LEU A 287 -0.23 7.37 8.90
N ILE A 288 -0.72 6.23 8.40
CA ILE A 288 -0.20 4.91 8.79
C ILE A 288 1.25 4.74 8.37
N ALA A 289 1.61 5.18 7.16
CA ALA A 289 2.99 5.18 6.68
C ALA A 289 3.88 6.11 7.54
N ALA A 290 3.36 7.28 7.95
CA ALA A 290 4.09 8.21 8.81
C ALA A 290 4.33 7.65 10.22
N ILE A 291 3.31 7.09 10.86
CA ILE A 291 3.42 6.43 12.17
C ILE A 291 4.45 5.31 12.11
N PHE A 292 4.38 4.45 11.08
CA PHE A 292 5.35 3.39 10.88
C PHE A 292 6.77 3.94 10.72
N SER A 293 6.97 4.96 9.89
CA SER A 293 8.30 5.53 9.64
C SER A 293 8.90 6.17 10.89
N VAL A 294 8.09 6.81 11.73
CA VAL A 294 8.54 7.32 13.03
C VAL A 294 8.92 6.19 13.97
N PHE A 295 8.06 5.17 14.09
CA PHE A 295 8.33 3.98 14.89
C PHE A 295 9.61 3.27 14.45
N TRP A 296 9.76 3.06 13.14
CA TRP A 296 10.92 2.43 12.53
C TRP A 296 12.19 3.22 12.82
N ALA A 297 12.21 4.52 12.59
CA ALA A 297 13.42 5.31 12.84
C ALA A 297 13.77 5.38 14.34
N ASN A 298 12.79 5.62 15.20
CA ASN A 298 12.97 5.71 16.65
C ASN A 298 11.75 5.17 17.43
N PRO A 299 11.77 3.90 17.85
CA PRO A 299 10.67 3.27 18.57
C PRO A 299 10.28 3.97 19.88
N ALA A 300 11.19 4.73 20.50
CA ALA A 300 10.93 5.43 21.76
C ALA A 300 10.00 6.64 21.62
N VAL A 301 9.80 7.15 20.40
CA VAL A 301 8.87 8.27 20.13
C VAL A 301 7.42 7.80 20.21
N ILE A 302 7.16 6.54 19.83
CA ILE A 302 5.81 5.98 19.84
C ILE A 302 5.52 5.38 21.21
N ASN A 303 4.55 5.95 21.91
CA ASN A 303 4.06 5.41 23.17
C ASN A 303 3.29 4.10 22.92
N ARG A 304 3.98 2.98 23.08
CA ARG A 304 3.39 1.62 23.02
C ARG A 304 2.93 1.11 24.39
N SER A 305 2.92 1.94 25.43
CA SER A 305 2.57 1.54 26.81
C SER A 305 1.07 1.26 26.97
N THR A 306 0.56 0.33 26.18
CA THR A 306 -0.82 -0.15 26.27
C THR A 306 -0.86 -1.25 27.32
N ARG A 307 -1.38 -0.93 28.51
CA ARG A 307 -1.47 -1.90 29.60
C ARG A 307 -2.61 -2.86 29.31
N MET A 308 -2.32 -4.14 29.06
CA MET A 308 -3.34 -5.19 29.02
C MET A 308 -4.04 -5.33 30.38
N ILE A 309 -5.31 -5.75 30.37
CA ILE A 309 -6.12 -5.94 31.57
C ILE A 309 -5.43 -6.97 32.49
N THR A 310 -4.95 -6.54 33.66
CA THR A 310 -4.46 -7.45 34.72
C THR A 310 -5.45 -7.61 35.88
N GLY A 311 -6.62 -6.94 35.84
CA GLY A 311 -7.67 -7.14 36.84
C GLY A 311 -8.99 -6.39 36.61
N PRO A 312 -10.05 -6.71 37.39
CA PRO A 312 -11.39 -6.12 37.23
C PRO A 312 -11.48 -4.62 37.55
N MET A 313 -10.58 -4.10 38.38
CA MET A 313 -10.57 -2.70 38.84
C MET A 313 -10.02 -1.69 37.84
N ASP A 314 -9.39 -2.14 36.76
CA ASP A 314 -8.63 -1.26 35.84
C ASP A 314 -9.45 -0.90 34.57
N ARG A 315 -10.77 -1.14 34.59
CA ARG A 315 -11.67 -0.99 33.42
C ARG A 315 -12.10 0.46 33.12
N ASN A 316 -12.15 1.34 34.12
CA ASN A 316 -12.80 2.67 33.98
C ASN A 316 -11.81 3.86 33.84
N ARG A 317 -10.51 3.64 33.64
CA ARG A 317 -9.49 4.71 33.76
C ARG A 317 -8.30 4.63 32.80
N ARG A 318 -8.33 3.76 31.79
CA ARG A 318 -7.19 3.63 30.88
C ARG A 318 -7.31 4.59 29.71
N THR A 319 -6.32 5.45 29.61
CA THR A 319 -6.16 6.38 28.52
C THR A 319 -4.76 6.30 27.93
N LEU A 320 -4.65 6.56 26.65
CA LEU A 320 -3.38 6.79 25.96
C LEU A 320 -3.22 8.31 25.79
N SER A 321 -2.12 8.84 26.29
CA SER A 321 -1.72 10.23 26.04
C SER A 321 -0.65 10.26 24.96
N VAL A 322 -0.90 11.06 23.92
CA VAL A 322 0.00 11.26 22.79
C VAL A 322 0.17 12.75 22.56
N LYS A 323 1.42 13.21 22.41
CA LYS A 323 1.71 14.60 22.05
C LYS A 323 1.85 14.72 20.54
N PHE A 324 1.15 15.69 19.96
CA PHE A 324 1.27 16.07 18.56
C PHE A 324 1.75 17.52 18.46
N HIS A 325 2.35 17.85 17.31
CA HIS A 325 3.03 19.11 17.09
C HIS A 325 2.42 19.85 15.90
N ASP A 326 2.15 21.14 16.08
CA ASP A 326 1.67 22.03 15.03
C ASP A 326 2.72 22.17 13.91
N LYS A 327 2.29 21.96 12.67
CA LYS A 327 3.07 22.18 11.44
C LYS A 327 2.29 22.97 10.38
N GLY A 328 1.16 23.56 10.74
CA GLY A 328 0.29 24.34 9.85
C GLY A 328 -0.42 23.55 8.73
N GLY A 329 -1.21 24.28 7.94
CA GLY A 329 -1.99 23.73 6.82
C GLY A 329 -3.15 22.82 7.25
N ARG A 330 -3.68 22.02 6.32
CA ARG A 330 -4.80 21.07 6.55
C ARG A 330 -4.41 19.90 7.48
N ASN A 331 -5.36 19.22 8.12
CA ASN A 331 -5.11 18.10 9.05
C ASN A 331 -4.12 18.47 10.16
N ASN A 332 -4.37 19.59 10.84
CA ASN A 332 -3.45 20.16 11.82
C ASN A 332 -4.23 20.84 12.94
N ALA A 333 -3.67 20.81 14.14
CA ALA A 333 -4.15 21.55 15.30
C ALA A 333 -2.94 22.14 16.05
N GLU A 334 -3.20 22.93 17.10
CA GLU A 334 -2.14 23.44 17.96
C GLU A 334 -1.36 22.31 18.64
N THR A 335 -0.10 22.56 18.98
CA THR A 335 0.74 21.57 19.68
C THR A 335 0.11 21.22 21.02
N ASP A 336 -0.35 19.99 21.18
CA ASP A 336 -1.08 19.56 22.38
C ASP A 336 -0.85 18.08 22.69
N THR A 337 -1.12 17.69 23.95
CA THR A 337 -1.15 16.30 24.39
C THR A 337 -2.59 15.82 24.46
N VAL A 338 -2.96 14.96 23.52
CA VAL A 338 -4.30 14.42 23.40
C VAL A 338 -4.42 13.11 24.17
N GLU A 339 -5.48 13.02 24.97
CA GLU A 339 -5.85 11.84 25.73
C GLU A 339 -7.04 11.14 25.05
N VAL A 340 -6.90 9.84 24.78
CA VAL A 340 -7.97 8.98 24.27
C VAL A 340 -8.17 7.77 25.17
N ASP A 341 -9.41 7.32 25.29
CA ASP A 341 -9.71 6.05 25.93
C ASP A 341 -9.41 4.86 25.00
N TYR A 342 -9.73 3.64 25.45
CA TYR A 342 -9.47 2.40 24.72
C TYR A 342 -10.66 1.94 23.87
N GLN A 343 -11.73 2.75 23.75
CA GLN A 343 -12.87 2.44 22.91
C GLN A 343 -12.50 2.68 21.45
N VAL A 344 -12.66 1.67 20.61
CA VAL A 344 -12.47 1.80 19.16
C VAL A 344 -13.62 1.13 18.41
N PRO A 345 -13.89 1.49 17.14
CA PRO A 345 -14.85 0.78 16.32
C PRO A 345 -14.36 -0.63 16.01
N VAL A 346 -15.10 -1.63 16.48
CA VAL A 346 -14.81 -3.05 16.29
C VAL A 346 -15.92 -3.69 15.47
N ASN A 347 -15.54 -4.49 14.47
CA ASN A 347 -16.50 -5.26 13.68
C ASN A 347 -17.26 -6.27 14.55
N ASN A 348 -18.58 -6.28 14.46
CA ASN A 348 -19.42 -7.12 15.32
C ASN A 348 -19.25 -8.62 15.07
N SER A 349 -18.79 -9.03 13.88
CA SER A 349 -18.63 -10.43 13.48
C SER A 349 -17.22 -10.96 13.77
N THR A 350 -16.19 -10.18 13.42
CA THR A 350 -14.78 -10.61 13.52
C THR A 350 -14.11 -10.24 14.85
N ASP A 351 -14.70 -9.35 15.65
CA ASP A 351 -14.07 -8.73 16.82
C ASP A 351 -12.71 -8.05 16.51
N MET A 352 -12.51 -7.61 15.26
CA MET A 352 -11.32 -6.87 14.85
C MET A 352 -11.60 -5.35 14.76
N PRO A 353 -10.61 -4.49 15.06
CA PRO A 353 -10.72 -3.07 14.73
C PRO A 353 -11.03 -2.86 13.25
N ILE A 354 -11.94 -1.93 12.95
CA ILE A 354 -12.31 -1.56 11.58
C ILE A 354 -11.17 -0.80 10.88
N TYR A 355 -10.49 0.07 11.63
CA TYR A 355 -9.42 0.95 11.15
C TYR A 355 -8.02 0.40 11.50
N ALA A 356 -7.06 1.25 11.86
CA ALA A 356 -5.69 0.81 12.11
C ALA A 356 -5.63 -0.32 13.14
N ARG A 357 -4.78 -1.31 12.88
CA ARG A 357 -4.59 -2.48 13.72
C ARG A 357 -3.17 -3.00 13.63
N SER A 358 -2.78 -3.83 14.58
CA SER A 358 -1.51 -4.55 14.46
C SER A 358 -1.62 -5.64 13.39
N SER A 359 -0.51 -5.97 12.75
CA SER A 359 -0.45 -6.98 11.67
C SER A 359 -0.89 -8.36 12.17
N ASP A 360 -0.41 -8.74 13.34
CA ASP A 360 -0.71 -9.98 14.06
C ASP A 360 -2.01 -9.91 14.88
N GLY A 361 -2.55 -8.70 14.99
CA GLY A 361 -3.71 -8.32 15.77
C GLY A 361 -3.54 -8.44 17.29
N TYR A 362 -2.33 -8.53 17.87
CA TYR A 362 -2.07 -8.65 19.31
C TYR A 362 -1.74 -7.33 20.02
N GLU A 363 -1.44 -6.27 19.27
CA GLU A 363 -1.10 -4.95 19.79
C GLU A 363 -2.25 -3.97 19.59
N THR A 364 -2.49 -3.13 20.59
CA THR A 364 -3.64 -2.20 20.60
C THR A 364 -3.25 -0.78 20.22
N TRP A 365 -1.95 -0.46 20.34
CA TRP A 365 -1.44 0.88 20.12
C TRP A 365 -1.76 1.45 18.71
N PRO A 366 -1.82 0.68 17.60
CA PRO A 366 -2.10 1.25 16.28
C PRO A 366 -3.44 1.98 16.20
N ALA A 367 -4.51 1.33 16.68
CA ALA A 367 -5.87 1.88 16.66
C ALA A 367 -5.98 3.12 17.56
N LEU A 368 -5.33 3.08 18.72
CA LEU A 368 -5.37 4.18 19.70
C LEU A 368 -4.56 5.39 19.22
N TYR A 369 -3.42 5.17 18.56
CA TYR A 369 -2.60 6.26 18.01
C TYR A 369 -3.31 6.95 16.84
N GLU A 370 -3.95 6.18 15.96
CA GLU A 370 -4.80 6.70 14.90
C GLU A 370 -5.96 7.52 15.50
N LYS A 371 -6.68 6.99 16.50
CA LYS A 371 -7.76 7.70 17.20
C LYS A 371 -7.28 9.02 17.81
N ALA A 372 -6.12 9.00 18.48
CA ALA A 372 -5.54 10.20 19.10
C ALA A 372 -5.20 11.26 18.05
N PHE A 373 -4.63 10.86 16.92
CA PHE A 373 -4.30 11.78 15.83
C PHE A 373 -5.56 12.40 15.22
N VAL A 374 -6.60 11.59 14.95
CA VAL A 374 -7.87 12.08 14.41
C VAL A 374 -8.51 13.07 15.38
N LYS A 375 -8.59 12.71 16.66
CA LYS A 375 -9.13 13.60 17.69
C LYS A 375 -8.40 14.94 17.75
N TRP A 376 -7.07 14.90 17.67
CA TRP A 376 -6.23 16.09 17.65
C TRP A 376 -6.55 17.00 16.45
N MET A 377 -6.47 16.48 15.23
CA MET A 377 -6.61 17.28 14.02
C MET A 377 -8.02 17.82 13.78
N THR A 378 -9.06 17.18 14.34
CA THR A 378 -10.45 17.63 14.21
C THR A 378 -10.92 18.47 15.40
N HIS A 379 -10.06 18.74 16.38
CA HIS A 379 -10.42 19.40 17.65
C HIS A 379 -11.62 18.76 18.36
N SER A 380 -11.80 17.45 18.20
CA SER A 380 -12.95 16.76 18.77
C SER A 380 -12.88 16.78 20.30
N GLN A 381 -13.96 17.27 20.91
CA GLN A 381 -14.13 17.23 22.36
C GLN A 381 -14.62 15.86 22.85
N ASP A 382 -15.05 15.01 21.93
CA ASP A 382 -15.49 13.65 22.24
C ASP A 382 -14.27 12.80 22.66
N ARG A 383 -14.40 12.14 23.81
CA ARG A 383 -13.37 11.24 24.34
C ARG A 383 -13.52 9.82 23.79
N ASP A 384 -14.73 9.45 23.42
CA ASP A 384 -15.14 8.06 23.28
C ASP A 384 -15.45 7.75 21.81
N HIS A 385 -16.20 8.61 21.11
CA HIS A 385 -16.72 8.37 19.75
C HIS A 385 -16.14 9.34 18.71
N VAL A 386 -14.86 9.19 18.40
CA VAL A 386 -14.16 10.01 17.39
C VAL A 386 -14.49 9.51 15.98
N ASP A 387 -14.90 10.42 15.10
CA ASP A 387 -15.15 10.09 13.70
C ASP A 387 -13.85 9.82 12.93
N MET A 388 -13.51 8.53 12.77
CA MET A 388 -12.26 8.09 12.17
C MET A 388 -12.18 8.36 10.67
N THR A 389 -13.31 8.59 9.99
CA THR A 389 -13.28 8.88 8.54
C THR A 389 -12.77 10.29 8.26
N GLN A 390 -12.64 11.15 9.27
CA GLN A 390 -12.05 12.48 9.13
C GLN A 390 -10.56 12.44 8.77
N ALA A 391 -9.88 11.30 8.93
CA ALA A 391 -8.51 11.07 8.43
C ALA A 391 -8.42 10.92 6.90
N HIS A 392 -9.50 11.26 6.19
CA HIS A 392 -9.63 11.13 4.76
C HIS A 392 -8.56 11.95 4.04
N ASN A 393 -7.56 11.26 3.47
CA ASN A 393 -6.43 11.79 2.70
C ASN A 393 -5.57 12.88 3.42
N GLY A 394 -4.30 13.06 3.02
CA GLY A 394 -3.42 14.02 3.70
C GLY A 394 -1.95 14.00 3.25
N ASP A 395 -1.10 14.68 4.02
CA ASP A 395 0.34 14.81 3.78
C ASP A 395 1.14 13.85 4.68
N PRO A 396 1.78 12.80 4.14
CA PRO A 396 2.52 11.84 4.93
C PRO A 396 3.82 12.43 5.52
N ILE A 397 4.48 13.38 4.87
CA ILE A 397 5.74 13.95 5.35
C ILE A 397 5.44 14.89 6.53
N LYS A 398 4.40 15.72 6.39
CA LYS A 398 3.94 16.56 7.50
C LYS A 398 3.47 15.72 8.68
N ALA A 399 2.75 14.63 8.46
CA ALA A 399 2.32 13.74 9.53
C ALA A 399 3.49 13.22 10.37
N MET A 400 4.61 12.84 9.74
CA MET A 400 5.81 12.43 10.49
C MET A 400 6.32 13.53 11.42
N ALA A 401 6.37 14.76 10.91
CA ALA A 401 6.78 15.95 11.66
C ALA A 401 5.81 16.30 12.81
N GLN A 402 4.50 16.13 12.59
CA GLN A 402 3.48 16.32 13.62
C GLN A 402 3.58 15.26 14.73
N ILE A 403 4.02 14.04 14.41
CA ILE A 403 4.19 12.95 15.39
C ILE A 403 5.49 13.10 16.19
N ASN A 404 6.60 13.49 15.56
CA ASN A 404 7.92 13.48 16.21
C ASN A 404 8.46 14.88 16.59
N GLY A 405 7.75 15.95 16.22
CA GLY A 405 8.11 17.34 16.51
C GLY A 405 9.24 17.91 15.66
N ARG A 406 9.79 17.16 14.70
CA ARG A 406 10.87 17.60 13.81
C ARG A 406 10.35 18.39 12.62
N GLU A 407 11.24 18.92 11.78
CA GLU A 407 10.84 19.68 10.59
C GLU A 407 10.63 18.77 9.36
N PRO A 408 9.52 18.93 8.62
CA PRO A 408 9.28 18.19 7.39
C PRO A 408 10.12 18.76 6.25
N ARG A 409 10.81 17.88 5.50
CA ARG A 409 11.60 18.24 4.32
C ARG A 409 11.14 17.42 3.11
N TYR A 410 10.88 18.09 2.01
CA TYR A 410 10.28 17.55 0.80
C TYR A 410 11.31 17.47 -0.32
N TYR A 411 11.23 16.42 -1.15
CA TYR A 411 12.10 16.21 -2.30
C TYR A 411 11.25 15.65 -3.45
N PHE A 412 10.83 16.51 -4.36
CA PHE A 412 10.01 16.11 -5.51
C PHE A 412 10.86 15.38 -6.54
N THR A 413 10.42 14.19 -6.96
CA THR A 413 11.23 13.28 -7.76
C THR A 413 11.56 13.80 -9.16
N ASP A 414 10.78 14.75 -9.68
CA ASP A 414 11.01 15.43 -10.95
C ASP A 414 12.15 16.46 -10.87
N ARG A 415 12.43 17.00 -9.68
CA ARG A 415 13.47 18.01 -9.43
C ARG A 415 14.81 17.42 -9.01
N HIS A 416 14.84 16.16 -8.58
CA HIS A 416 16.05 15.49 -8.07
C HIS A 416 16.44 14.29 -8.95
N SER A 417 17.72 14.09 -9.18
CA SER A 417 18.28 12.91 -9.85
C SER A 417 18.11 11.65 -9.00
N GLY A 418 18.19 10.48 -9.64
CA GLY A 418 18.07 9.21 -8.92
C GLY A 418 19.17 9.04 -7.86
N ALA A 419 20.38 9.48 -8.20
CA ALA A 419 21.54 9.45 -7.32
C ALA A 419 21.35 10.36 -6.08
N GLU A 420 20.72 11.52 -6.23
CA GLU A 420 20.38 12.40 -5.10
C GLU A 420 19.34 11.76 -4.18
N LEU A 421 18.29 11.15 -4.74
CA LEU A 421 17.22 10.52 -3.95
C LEU A 421 17.74 9.36 -3.11
N VAL A 422 18.56 8.46 -3.69
CA VAL A 422 19.16 7.37 -2.91
C VAL A 422 20.28 7.86 -1.99
N GLY A 423 21.01 8.91 -2.37
CA GLY A 423 21.95 9.62 -1.51
C GLY A 423 21.29 10.20 -0.26
N LEU A 424 20.10 10.78 -0.40
CA LEU A 424 19.27 11.26 0.70
C LEU A 424 18.91 10.11 1.67
N VAL A 425 18.44 8.97 1.13
CA VAL A 425 18.10 7.79 1.95
C VAL A 425 19.35 7.28 2.69
N ARG A 426 20.50 7.23 2.02
CA ARG A 426 21.79 6.85 2.60
C ARG A 426 22.19 7.77 3.76
N ASN A 427 22.12 9.08 3.56
CA ASN A 427 22.45 10.08 4.58
C ASN A 427 21.50 10.04 5.78
N CYS A 428 20.29 9.51 5.59
CA CYS A 428 19.30 9.31 6.65
C CYS A 428 19.32 7.88 7.24
N SER A 429 20.34 7.07 6.92
CA SER A 429 20.43 5.67 7.32
C SER A 429 21.73 5.33 8.06
N VAL A 430 21.65 4.33 8.94
CA VAL A 430 22.80 3.65 9.55
C VAL A 430 22.62 2.15 9.33
N ASN A 431 23.68 1.45 8.91
CA ASN A 431 23.63 0.01 8.59
C ASN A 431 22.48 -0.34 7.62
N LYS A 432 22.33 0.45 6.55
CA LYS A 432 21.29 0.31 5.51
C LYS A 432 19.84 0.55 5.98
N ARG A 433 19.62 0.89 7.26
CA ARG A 433 18.30 1.16 7.86
C ARG A 433 18.13 2.65 8.14
N THR A 434 16.98 3.22 7.83
CA THR A 434 16.68 4.63 8.14
C THR A 434 16.65 4.88 9.65
N ILE A 435 17.27 6.00 10.06
CA ILE A 435 17.31 6.52 11.44
C ILE A 435 16.62 7.89 11.56
N SER A 436 16.35 8.53 10.42
CA SER A 436 15.40 9.64 10.31
C SER A 436 14.13 9.09 9.66
N PRO A 437 12.92 9.39 10.18
CA PRO A 437 11.67 8.94 9.58
C PRO A 437 11.55 9.43 8.14
N MET A 438 11.28 8.52 7.22
CA MET A 438 11.11 8.82 5.80
C MET A 438 9.86 8.18 5.22
N VAL A 439 9.17 8.90 4.35
CA VAL A 439 8.00 8.41 3.59
C VAL A 439 8.10 8.90 2.16
N ALA A 440 7.45 8.20 1.25
CA ALA A 440 7.32 8.60 -0.14
C ALA A 440 5.89 8.33 -0.61
N TRP A 441 5.38 9.10 -1.56
CA TRP A 441 4.08 8.81 -2.17
C TRP A 441 4.15 8.76 -3.68
N THR A 442 3.25 7.96 -4.24
CA THR A 442 3.11 7.76 -5.69
C THR A 442 2.29 8.86 -6.34
N HIS A 443 2.53 9.09 -7.64
CA HIS A 443 1.63 9.91 -8.46
C HIS A 443 0.19 9.35 -8.44
N ALA A 444 -0.82 10.19 -8.66
CA ALA A 444 -2.23 9.77 -8.64
C ALA A 444 -2.63 8.90 -9.85
N THR A 445 -1.85 8.97 -10.93
CA THR A 445 -1.97 8.08 -12.09
C THR A 445 -0.61 7.94 -12.78
N GLY A 446 -0.43 7.00 -13.71
CA GLY A 446 0.85 6.82 -14.40
C GLY A 446 0.92 5.66 -15.39
N GLY A 447 2.07 5.57 -16.05
CA GLY A 447 2.29 4.68 -17.19
C GLY A 447 2.12 3.19 -16.96
N MET A 448 2.14 2.67 -15.72
CA MET A 448 1.83 1.27 -15.42
C MET A 448 1.75 0.94 -13.90
N PHE A 449 0.74 1.47 -13.19
CA PHE A 449 0.31 0.86 -11.92
C PHE A 449 -0.32 -0.52 -12.15
N ARG A 450 -0.93 -0.71 -13.32
CA ARG A 450 -1.41 -2.01 -13.78
C ARG A 450 -0.28 -3.03 -13.86
N GLY A 451 -0.41 -4.13 -13.11
CA GLY A 451 0.53 -5.26 -13.13
C GLY A 451 1.82 -5.06 -12.33
N SER A 452 2.09 -3.88 -11.77
CA SER A 452 3.25 -3.62 -10.91
C SER A 452 2.98 -3.88 -9.42
N ASN A 453 1.70 -4.01 -9.03
CA ASN A 453 1.21 -4.03 -7.65
C ASN A 453 1.58 -2.78 -6.83
N LEU A 454 2.12 -1.73 -7.49
CA LEU A 454 2.19 -0.40 -6.89
C LEU A 454 0.79 0.24 -6.95
N VAL A 455 0.45 0.93 -5.88
CA VAL A 455 -0.79 1.68 -5.72
C VAL A 455 -0.54 3.16 -6.02
N ALA A 456 -1.40 3.76 -6.86
CA ALA A 456 -1.39 5.19 -7.15
C ALA A 456 -1.93 6.02 -5.98
N ASN A 457 -1.53 7.29 -5.88
CA ASN A 457 -1.90 8.21 -4.79
C ASN A 457 -1.78 7.59 -3.39
N HIS A 458 -0.69 6.86 -3.15
CA HIS A 458 -0.49 6.05 -1.95
C HIS A 458 0.85 6.33 -1.30
N ALA A 459 0.87 6.47 0.02
CA ALA A 459 2.07 6.67 0.82
C ALA A 459 2.69 5.34 1.24
N TYR A 460 4.01 5.27 1.17
CA TYR A 460 4.84 4.15 1.59
C TYR A 460 5.87 4.63 2.61
N SER A 461 6.17 3.81 3.60
CA SER A 461 7.28 4.05 4.51
C SER A 461 8.60 3.70 3.82
N VAL A 462 9.61 4.56 3.94
CA VAL A 462 10.96 4.29 3.40
C VAL A 462 11.83 3.74 4.52
N LEU A 463 12.23 2.48 4.38
CA LEU A 463 12.87 1.72 5.45
C LEU A 463 14.39 1.75 5.38
N GLY A 464 14.93 1.96 4.19
CA GLY A 464 16.36 1.83 3.95
C GLY A 464 16.72 1.75 2.49
N TRP A 465 17.94 1.32 2.23
CA TRP A 465 18.49 1.20 0.90
C TRP A 465 19.38 -0.04 0.80
N VAL A 466 19.63 -0.49 -0.42
CA VAL A 466 20.56 -1.57 -0.71
C VAL A 466 21.18 -1.37 -2.09
N SER A 467 22.40 -1.86 -2.25
CA SER A 467 23.12 -1.91 -3.51
C SER A 467 23.73 -3.30 -3.62
N GLU A 468 23.42 -4.01 -4.69
CA GLU A 468 23.93 -5.35 -4.97
C GLU A 468 24.34 -5.45 -6.44
N GLY A 469 25.43 -6.19 -6.69
CA GLY A 469 26.00 -6.36 -8.02
C GLY A 469 27.14 -5.39 -8.33
N GLN A 470 27.74 -5.54 -9.52
CA GLN A 470 28.75 -4.62 -10.05
C GLN A 470 28.08 -3.28 -10.42
N GLU A 471 28.24 -2.31 -9.52
CA GLU A 471 28.19 -0.84 -9.68
C GLU A 471 26.94 -0.08 -10.17
N GLU A 472 25.85 -0.68 -10.68
CA GLU A 472 24.73 0.14 -11.21
C GLU A 472 23.34 -0.02 -10.59
N ASN A 473 23.02 -1.12 -9.89
CA ASN A 473 21.65 -1.32 -9.39
C ASN A 473 21.49 -0.89 -7.92
N GLN A 474 20.83 0.26 -7.72
CA GLN A 474 20.52 0.82 -6.40
C GLN A 474 19.01 0.75 -6.16
N TYR A 475 18.65 0.31 -4.94
CA TYR A 475 17.26 0.12 -4.55
C TYR A 475 16.93 0.87 -3.27
N ILE A 476 15.71 1.40 -3.23
CA ILE A 476 15.07 1.95 -2.03
C ILE A 476 14.12 0.88 -1.49
N ILE A 477 14.26 0.56 -0.20
CA ILE A 477 13.37 -0.40 0.49
C ILE A 477 12.17 0.36 1.01
N ILE A 478 10.97 -0.07 0.62
CA ILE A 478 9.72 0.56 1.04
C ILE A 478 8.73 -0.46 1.62
N ARG A 479 7.77 0.05 2.40
CA ARG A 479 6.66 -0.72 2.97
C ARG A 479 5.33 -0.13 2.59
N ASN A 480 4.44 -0.97 2.05
CA ASN A 480 3.03 -0.67 1.89
C ASN A 480 2.31 -0.75 3.26
N PRO A 481 1.65 0.33 3.73
CA PRO A 481 0.93 0.35 5.00
C PRO A 481 -0.28 -0.62 5.08
N TRP A 482 -0.72 -1.21 3.97
CA TRP A 482 -1.70 -2.30 3.98
C TRP A 482 -1.13 -3.59 4.57
N GLY A 483 0.20 -3.71 4.62
CA GLY A 483 0.89 -4.93 5.04
C GLY A 483 0.61 -6.10 4.08
N VAL A 484 0.49 -5.82 2.78
CA VAL A 484 0.33 -6.79 1.68
C VAL A 484 0.59 -6.10 0.34
N THR A 485 0.32 -6.81 -0.78
CA THR A 485 0.39 -6.35 -2.18
C THR A 485 1.81 -6.08 -2.66
N GLU A 486 2.74 -6.94 -2.26
CA GLU A 486 4.05 -6.96 -2.88
C GLU A 486 3.90 -7.29 -4.38
N PRO A 487 4.76 -6.76 -5.26
CA PRO A 487 4.90 -7.27 -6.62
C PRO A 487 5.04 -8.80 -6.58
N ARG A 488 4.32 -9.58 -7.41
CA ARG A 488 4.45 -11.05 -7.45
C ARG A 488 4.58 -11.55 -8.90
N GLY A 489 5.52 -12.46 -9.13
CA GLY A 489 5.63 -13.27 -10.36
C GLY A 489 6.58 -12.73 -11.44
N LEU A 490 6.70 -13.47 -12.55
CA LEU A 490 7.55 -13.19 -13.73
C LEU A 490 7.22 -11.86 -14.44
N THR A 491 6.11 -11.19 -14.06
CA THR A 491 5.67 -9.89 -14.56
C THR A 491 5.95 -8.75 -13.58
N SER A 492 6.67 -8.99 -12.48
CA SER A 492 7.23 -7.90 -11.67
C SER A 492 8.04 -7.00 -12.61
N TYR A 493 7.63 -5.74 -12.72
CA TYR A 493 8.25 -4.77 -13.61
C TYR A 493 9.78 -4.76 -13.40
N PRO A 494 10.61 -4.68 -14.45
CA PRO A 494 12.06 -4.59 -14.30
C PRO A 494 12.39 -3.46 -13.30
N GLY A 495 12.94 -3.83 -12.14
CA GLY A 495 13.27 -2.89 -11.07
C GLY A 495 12.43 -2.99 -9.79
N LEU A 496 11.39 -3.82 -9.73
CA LEU A 496 10.69 -4.15 -8.48
C LEU A 496 11.08 -5.57 -8.04
N LEU A 497 11.72 -5.69 -6.87
CA LEU A 497 12.00 -7.01 -6.28
C LEU A 497 11.00 -7.29 -5.17
N ASP A 498 10.29 -8.40 -5.31
CA ASP A 498 9.18 -8.84 -4.48
C ASP A 498 9.58 -9.21 -3.05
N ARG A 499 10.84 -9.60 -2.84
CA ARG A 499 11.34 -10.02 -1.54
C ARG A 499 12.62 -9.31 -1.16
N VAL A 500 12.62 -8.79 0.05
CA VAL A 500 13.80 -8.26 0.72
C VAL A 500 14.22 -9.30 1.76
N GLU A 501 15.15 -10.18 1.38
CA GLU A 501 15.64 -11.23 2.26
C GLU A 501 16.71 -10.66 3.23
N PRO A 502 16.82 -11.16 4.48
CA PRO A 502 17.82 -10.72 5.45
C PRO A 502 19.27 -10.83 4.96
N GLU A 503 19.57 -11.78 4.08
CA GLU A 503 20.89 -11.94 3.47
C GLU A 503 21.26 -10.73 2.62
N PHE A 504 20.28 -10.12 1.97
CA PHE A 504 20.43 -8.98 1.07
C PHE A 504 20.34 -7.64 1.83
N TRP A 505 19.38 -7.54 2.74
CA TRP A 505 19.17 -6.38 3.61
C TRP A 505 18.90 -6.86 5.05
N PRO A 506 19.95 -6.96 5.90
CA PRO A 506 19.85 -7.52 7.25
C PRO A 506 18.71 -6.97 8.14
N PRO A 507 18.33 -5.68 8.05
CA PRO A 507 17.18 -5.18 8.81
C PRO A 507 15.84 -5.86 8.49
N ALA A 508 15.71 -6.59 7.37
CA ALA A 508 14.53 -7.41 7.08
C ALA A 508 14.25 -8.45 8.16
N ALA A 509 15.26 -8.92 8.90
CA ALA A 509 15.09 -9.87 10.00
C ALA A 509 14.23 -9.31 11.16
N LEU A 510 13.98 -8.00 11.19
CA LEU A 510 13.10 -7.35 12.16
C LEU A 510 11.62 -7.37 11.73
N LEU A 511 11.33 -7.78 10.49
CA LEU A 511 10.02 -7.66 9.83
C LEU A 511 9.49 -9.04 9.42
N ASP A 512 8.17 -9.22 9.43
CA ASP A 512 7.52 -10.49 9.02
C ASP A 512 7.19 -10.54 7.51
N ARG A 513 7.93 -9.75 6.70
CA ARG A 513 7.91 -9.70 5.21
C ARG A 513 6.68 -9.07 4.54
N ASP A 514 5.57 -8.89 5.25
CA ASP A 514 4.31 -8.38 4.72
C ASP A 514 4.36 -6.89 4.32
N GLY A 515 4.13 -6.61 3.03
CA GLY A 515 4.11 -5.29 2.40
C GLY A 515 5.48 -4.68 2.12
N VAL A 516 6.58 -5.38 2.38
CA VAL A 516 7.95 -4.85 2.23
C VAL A 516 8.58 -5.33 0.92
N PHE A 517 9.04 -4.41 0.10
CA PHE A 517 9.68 -4.71 -1.18
C PHE A 517 10.71 -3.65 -1.55
N SER A 518 11.49 -3.90 -2.61
CA SER A 518 12.51 -2.97 -3.07
C SER A 518 12.15 -2.37 -4.43
N VAL A 519 12.47 -1.09 -4.60
CA VAL A 519 12.22 -0.33 -5.81
C VAL A 519 13.54 0.22 -6.33
N GLU A 520 13.88 -0.13 -7.56
CA GLU A 520 15.01 0.44 -8.28
C GLU A 520 14.83 1.95 -8.39
N VAL A 521 15.90 2.69 -8.19
CA VAL A 521 15.88 4.16 -8.17
C VAL A 521 15.22 4.79 -9.40
N GLN A 522 15.42 4.22 -10.60
CA GLN A 522 14.78 4.74 -11.83
C GLN A 522 13.27 4.47 -11.86
N ALA A 523 12.84 3.31 -11.39
CA ALA A 523 11.43 3.01 -11.20
C ALA A 523 10.82 3.93 -10.12
N PHE A 524 11.55 4.17 -9.02
CA PHE A 524 11.13 5.07 -7.96
C PHE A 524 10.83 6.47 -8.51
N LYS A 525 11.75 7.06 -9.29
CA LYS A 525 11.54 8.35 -9.96
C LYS A 525 10.31 8.40 -10.86
N LYS A 526 9.99 7.30 -11.53
CA LYS A 526 8.87 7.23 -12.48
C LYS A 526 7.49 7.15 -11.79
N TYR A 527 7.42 6.45 -10.65
CA TYR A 527 6.17 6.16 -9.96
C TYR A 527 5.90 7.08 -8.76
N PHE A 528 6.94 7.52 -8.07
CA PHE A 528 6.84 8.38 -6.90
C PHE A 528 6.87 9.84 -7.31
N ALA A 529 6.02 10.64 -6.68
CA ALA A 529 5.95 12.08 -6.89
C ALA A 529 6.89 12.82 -5.91
N CYS A 530 7.05 12.30 -4.69
CA CYS A 530 7.87 12.91 -3.66
C CYS A 530 8.37 11.87 -2.67
N ILE A 531 9.56 12.12 -2.12
CA ILE A 531 10.09 11.50 -0.91
C ILE A 531 10.36 12.61 0.11
N GLY A 532 10.21 12.31 1.39
CA GLY A 532 10.60 13.26 2.42
C GLY A 532 11.06 12.63 3.71
N VAL A 533 11.59 13.50 4.55
CA VAL A 533 12.19 13.17 5.83
C VAL A 533 11.75 14.17 6.89
N ALA A 534 11.52 13.70 8.12
CA ALA A 534 11.29 14.57 9.27
C ALA A 534 12.58 14.65 10.11
N LYS A 535 13.31 15.76 10.03
CA LYS A 535 14.60 15.92 10.73
C LYS A 535 15.02 17.32 11.14
#